data_AF-A0A3N4LWA3-F1
#
_entry.id   AF-A0A3N4LWA3-F1
#
_cell.length_a   1.000
_cell.length_b   1.000
_cell.length_c   1.000
_cell.angle_alpha   90.00
_cell.angle_beta   90.00
_cell.angle_gamma   90.00
#
_symmetry.space_group_name_H-M   'P 1'
#
loop_
_entity.id
_entity.type
_entity.pdbx_description
1 polymer ?
#
loop_
_entity_poly.entity_id
_entity_poly.type
_entity_poly.pdbx_seq_one_letter_code
_entity_poly.pdbx_strand_id
1 'polypeptide(L)' 'MTPPRIRPIEKFAKAVGKCTTEASEYGKCVVTDYNNVYKDKCLEQFMKLQKCVRVRIILRPSLITPITP' A
#
# COMPACT_ATOMS: atom_id res chain seq x y z
N MET A 1 -4.25 20.42 23.95
CA MET A 1 -4.22 19.08 23.30
C MET A 1 -4.39 19.27 21.80
N THR A 2 -3.33 19.08 21.01
CA THR A 2 -3.39 19.22 19.55
C THR A 2 -4.13 18.00 18.98
N PRO A 3 -5.16 18.17 18.13
CA PRO A 3 -5.87 17.03 17.54
C PRO A 3 -4.89 16.14 16.77
N PRO A 4 -5.07 14.81 16.79
CA PRO A 4 -4.19 13.89 16.07
C PRO A 4 -4.23 14.26 14.59
N ARG A 5 -3.12 14.81 14.08
CA ARG A 5 -2.97 15.05 12.65
C ARG A 5 -3.05 13.69 11.98
N ILE A 6 -4.18 13.43 11.32
CA ILE A 6 -4.39 12.26 10.48
C ILE A 6 -3.18 12.18 9.56
N ARG A 7 -2.30 11.18 9.77
CA ARG A 7 -1.09 10.99 8.99
C ARG A 7 -1.47 10.25 7.71
N PRO A 8 -1.59 10.91 6.54
CA PRO A 8 -2.05 10.25 5.32
C PRO A 8 -1.16 9.06 4.95
N ILE A 9 0.13 9.15 5.28
CA ILE A 9 1.11 8.07 5.12
C ILE A 9 0.80 6.85 5.99
N GLU A 10 0.30 7.02 7.22
CA GLU A 10 -0.05 5.91 8.10
C GLU A 10 -1.30 5.17 7.58
N LYS A 11 -2.28 5.92 7.09
CA LYS A 11 -3.45 5.34 6.41
C LYS A 11 -3.06 4.55 5.17
N PHE A 12 -2.14 5.09 4.38
CA PHE A 12 -1.61 4.41 3.21
C PHE A 12 -0.89 3.12 3.61
N ALA A 13 0.01 3.16 4.60
CA ALA A 13 0.72 1.98 5.08
C ALA A 13 -0.23 0.88 5.57
N LYS A 14 -1.27 1.25 6.33
CA LYS A 14 -2.32 0.30 6.78
C LYS A 14 -3.08 -0.31 5.60
N ALA A 15 -3.41 0.48 4.58
CA ALA A 15 -4.08 0.00 3.37
C ALA A 15 -3.21 -0.97 2.56
N VAL A 16 -1.93 -0.64 2.38
CA VAL A 16 -0.94 -1.53 1.73
C VAL A 16 -0.80 -2.84 2.50
N GLY A 17 -0.80 -2.81 3.84
CA GLY A 17 -0.80 -4.00 4.68
C GLY A 17 -2.04 -4.90 4.54
N LYS A 18 -3.11 -4.44 3.86
CA LYS A 18 -4.28 -5.25 3.49
C LYS A 18 -4.25 -5.75 2.03
N CYS A 19 -3.21 -5.41 1.28
CA CYS A 19 -2.99 -5.77 -0.12
C CYS A 19 -1.65 -6.53 -0.28
N THR A 20 -1.37 -7.44 0.66
CA THR A 20 -0.05 -8.10 0.80
C THR A 20 0.32 -8.95 -0.41
N THR A 21 -0.65 -9.62 -1.05
CA THR A 21 -0.42 -10.42 -2.25
C THR A 21 0.02 -9.55 -3.41
N GLU A 22 -0.73 -8.49 -3.72
CA GLU A 22 -0.42 -7.56 -4.80
C GLU A 22 0.88 -6.79 -4.52
N ALA A 23 1.13 -6.44 -3.26
CA ALA A 23 2.37 -5.79 -2.84
C ALA A 23 3.58 -6.71 -3.02
N SER A 24 3.45 -8.01 -2.72
CA SER A 24 4.51 -8.99 -2.93
C SER A 24 4.79 -9.19 -4.42
N GLU A 25 3.76 -9.31 -5.27
CA GLU A 25 3.94 -9.43 -6.72
C GLU A 25 4.65 -8.21 -7.31
N TYR A 26 4.25 -7.01 -6.92
CA TYR A 26 4.92 -5.77 -7.34
C TYR A 26 6.36 -5.72 -6.85
N GLY A 27 6.59 -6.03 -5.57
CA GLY A 27 7.92 -6.09 -4.98
C GLY A 27 8.86 -7.05 -5.71
N LYS A 28 8.37 -8.25 -6.06
CA LYS A 28 9.14 -9.25 -6.84
C LYS A 28 9.63 -8.67 -8.17
N CYS A 29 8.75 -7.99 -8.92
CA CYS A 29 9.14 -7.37 -10.19
C CYS A 29 10.21 -6.27 -10.00
N VAL A 30 10.07 -5.45 -8.95
CA VAL A 30 11.03 -4.37 -8.65
C VAL A 30 12.40 -4.94 -8.27
N VAL A 31 12.45 -5.95 -7.41
CA VAL A 31 13.73 -6.50 -6.91
C VAL A 31 14.48 -7.33 -7.95
N THR A 32 13.80 -7.88 -8.96
CA THR A 32 14.44 -8.62 -10.05
C THR A 32 15.49 -7.77 -10.77
N ASP A 33 15.25 -6.48 -10.92
CA ASP A 33 16.19 -5.56 -11.55
C ASP A 33 16.04 -4.16 -10.92
N TYR A 34 16.44 -4.11 -9.65
CA TYR A 34 16.30 -2.98 -8.73
C TYR A 34 17.02 -1.72 -9.21
N ASN A 35 18.14 -1.88 -9.92
CA ASN A 35 18.96 -0.75 -10.39
C ASN A 35 18.40 -0.07 -11.63
N ASN A 36 17.46 -0.69 -12.32
CA ASN A 36 16.90 -0.20 -13.58
C ASN A 36 15.38 -0.06 -13.47
N VAL A 37 14.89 0.47 -12.35
CA VAL A 37 13.45 0.72 -12.15
C VAL A 37 13.08 2.05 -12.79
N TYR A 38 12.26 2.00 -13.83
CA TYR A 38 11.70 3.18 -14.49
C TYR A 38 10.19 3.04 -14.61
N LYS A 39 9.54 4.11 -15.07
CA LYS A 39 8.09 4.16 -15.25
C LYS A 39 7.61 2.98 -16.08
N ASP A 40 6.51 2.35 -15.66
CA ASP A 40 5.82 1.27 -16.36
C ASP A 40 6.56 -0.09 -16.44
N LYS A 41 7.79 -0.21 -15.90
CA LYS A 41 8.52 -1.50 -15.85
C LYS A 41 7.74 -2.63 -15.16
N CYS A 42 7.04 -2.30 -14.08
CA CYS A 42 6.19 -3.23 -13.31
C CYS A 42 4.73 -2.78 -13.35
N LEU A 43 4.28 -2.24 -14.49
CA LEU A 43 2.98 -1.59 -14.62
C LEU A 43 1.82 -2.51 -14.22
N GLU A 44 1.82 -3.76 -14.69
CA GLU A 44 0.73 -4.69 -14.44
C GLU A 44 0.55 -4.99 -12.94
N GLN A 45 1.66 -5.25 -12.23
CA GLN A 45 1.66 -5.51 -10.80
C GLN A 45 1.30 -4.24 -10.02
N PHE A 46 1.83 -3.09 -10.46
CA PHE A 46 1.50 -1.80 -9.90
C PHE A 46 0.00 -1.49 -10.00
N MET A 47 -0.63 -1.73 -11.14
CA MET A 47 -2.05 -1.47 -11.35
C MET A 47 -2.93 -2.31 -10.43
N LYS A 48 -2.57 -3.58 -10.20
CA LYS A 48 -3.26 -4.45 -9.22
C LYS A 48 -3.13 -3.89 -7.80
N LEU A 49 -1.91 -3.57 -7.38
CA LEU A 49 -1.63 -3.00 -6.06
C LEU A 49 -2.35 -1.65 -5.87
N GLN A 50 -2.27 -0.75 -6.85
CA GLN A 50 -2.93 0.54 -6.84
C GLN A 50 -4.44 0.40 -6.70
N LYS A 51 -5.06 -0.53 -7.45
CA LYS A 51 -6.50 -0.81 -7.36
C LYS A 51 -6.86 -1.25 -5.93
N CYS A 52 -6.14 -2.20 -5.36
CA CYS A 52 -6.41 -2.67 -4.00
C CYS A 52 -6.25 -1.54 -2.97
N VAL A 53 -5.12 -0.83 -2.99
CA VAL A 53 -4.82 0.24 -2.02
C VAL A 53 -5.82 1.39 -2.13
N ARG A 54 -6.20 1.80 -3.35
CA ARG A 54 -7.20 2.84 -3.59
C ARG A 54 -8.54 2.47 -2.96
N VAL A 55 -9.01 1.24 -3.17
CA VAL A 55 -10.27 0.74 -2.58
C VAL A 55 -10.18 0.78 -1.05
N ARG A 56 -9.06 0.37 -0.45
CA ARG A 56 -8.86 0.35 1.02
C ARG A 56 -8.71 1.74 1.65
N ILE A 57 -8.25 2.74 0.89
CA ILE A 57 -8.16 4.14 1.36
C ILE A 57 -9.54 4.81 1.31
N ILE A 58 -10.31 4.57 0.25
CA ILE A 58 -11.63 5.18 0.06
C ILE A 58 -12.68 4.53 0.97
N LEU A 59 -12.68 3.20 1.10
CA LEU A 59 -13.60 2.48 1.98
C LEU A 59 -13.10 2.60 3.43
N ARG A 60 -13.62 3.57 4.19
CA ARG A 60 -13.40 3.73 5.64
C ARG A 60 -13.77 2.43 6.38
N PRO A 61 -12.83 1.64 6.93
CA PRO A 61 -13.17 0.64 7.92
C PRO A 61 -13.03 1.35 9.27
N SER A 62 -14.12 1.87 9.80
CA SER A 62 -14.10 2.75 10.97
C SER A 62 -13.54 2.15 12.27
N LEU A 63 -13.11 0.89 12.36
CA LEU A 63 -12.89 0.22 13.66
C LEU A 63 -11.87 -0.95 13.71
N ILE A 64 -10.67 -0.88 13.11
CA ILE A 64 -9.66 -1.93 13.40
C ILE A 64 -8.23 -1.39 13.49
N THR A 65 -7.81 -1.07 14.71
CA THR A 65 -6.54 -1.58 15.26
C THR A 65 -6.70 -1.79 16.76
N PRO A 66 -6.62 -3.02 17.30
CA PRO A 66 -5.68 -3.26 18.37
C PRO A 66 -4.29 -3.40 17.72
N ILE A 67 -3.41 -2.53 18.16
CA ILE A 67 -1.97 -2.75 18.11
C ILE A 67 -1.71 -4.15 18.66
N THR A 68 -1.03 -5.01 17.90
CA THR A 68 -0.45 -6.26 18.42
C THR A 68 1.07 -6.12 18.38
N PRO A 69 1.75 -6.77 19.34
CA PRO A 69 2.79 -6.18 20.21
C PRO A 69 4.14 -5.90 19.53
#